data_AF-A0A1F3CAN0-F1
#
_entry.id   AF-A0A1F3CAN0-F1
#
_cell.length_a   1.000
_cell.length_b   1.000
_cell.length_c   1.000
_cell.angle_alpha   90.00
_cell.angle_beta   90.00
_cell.angle_gamma   90.00
#
_symmetry.space_group_name_H-M   'P 1'
#
loop_
_entity.id
_entity.type
_entity.pdbx_description
1 polymer ?
#
loop_
_entity_poly.entity_id
_entity_poly.type
_entity_poly.pdbx_seq_one_letter_code
_entity_poly.pdbx_strand_id
1 'polypeptide(L)'
;MESVTLTLLDSDTRETPKRSGINWGQRDRREHNQAYINIPAKVGRSGFFPERYETFTVVTDDNKQMICVRAQDEGKGLHSTLNNSLLGEYFRYRLGLKSGEFVTKEHLLKYGRTDITFYKIDAENYLMDFSVH
;
A
#
# COMPACT_ATOMS: atom_id res chain seq x y z
N MET A 1 13.93 10.36 11.18
CA MET A 1 13.69 10.09 9.75
C MET A 1 12.39 10.77 9.36
N GLU A 2 12.33 11.33 8.16
CA GLU A 2 11.07 11.82 7.58
C GLU A 2 10.11 10.64 7.41
N SER A 3 8.82 10.83 7.70
CA SER A 3 7.82 9.78 7.57
C SER A 3 6.45 10.30 7.12
N VAL A 4 5.66 9.41 6.51
CA VAL A 4 4.25 9.63 6.19
C VAL A 4 3.43 8.41 6.57
N THR A 5 2.25 8.64 7.15
CA THR A 5 1.29 7.58 7.46
C THR A 5 0.15 7.63 6.46
N LEU A 6 -0.12 6.50 5.82
CA LEU A 6 -1.14 6.34 4.79
C LEU A 6 -2.20 5.37 5.29
N THR A 7 -3.47 5.78 5.28
CA THR A 7 -4.56 4.91 5.69
C THR A 7 -4.92 3.90 4.59
N LEU A 8 -5.27 2.68 4.99
CA LEU A 8 -5.84 1.64 4.11
C LEU A 8 -7.36 1.76 3.98
N LEU A 9 -7.98 2.67 4.73
CA LEU A 9 -9.41 2.95 4.70
C LEU A 9 -9.71 4.08 3.71
N ASP A 10 -10.94 4.07 3.20
CA ASP A 10 -11.53 5.20 2.52
C ASP A 10 -11.68 6.39 3.50
N SER A 11 -11.32 7.59 3.05
CA SER A 11 -11.35 8.79 3.90
C SER A 11 -12.76 9.17 4.34
N ASP A 12 -13.74 8.93 3.48
CA ASP A 12 -15.10 9.43 3.64
C ASP A 12 -15.93 8.41 4.40
N THR A 13 -15.84 7.14 4.02
CA THR A 13 -16.64 6.08 4.65
C THR A 13 -15.97 5.43 5.85
N ARG A 14 -14.65 5.60 6.02
CA ARG A 14 -13.85 4.91 7.06
C ARG A 14 -13.97 3.39 7.00
N GLU A 15 -14.24 2.86 5.80
CA GLU A 15 -14.29 1.43 5.48
C GLU A 15 -13.17 1.08 4.51
N THR A 16 -12.83 -0.21 4.38
CA THR A 16 -11.94 -0.63 3.29
C THR A 16 -12.64 -0.40 1.94
N PRO A 17 -11.95 0.19 0.95
CA PRO A 17 -12.54 0.41 -0.37
C PRO A 17 -13.00 -0.91 -1.00
N LYS A 18 -14.12 -0.89 -1.74
CA LYS A 18 -14.67 -2.12 -2.37
C LYS A 18 -13.91 -2.56 -3.62
N ARG A 19 -13.37 -1.61 -4.40
CA ARG A 19 -12.83 -1.83 -5.76
C ARG A 19 -11.62 -0.92 -6.07
N SER A 20 -10.93 -0.44 -5.04
CA SER A 20 -9.75 0.42 -5.11
C SER A 20 -8.80 0.12 -3.94
N GLY A 21 -7.64 0.77 -3.90
CA GLY A 21 -6.62 0.56 -2.87
C GLY A 21 -6.24 -0.92 -2.69
N ILE A 22 -6.33 -1.39 -1.44
CA ILE A 22 -6.04 -2.79 -1.04
C ILE A 22 -6.92 -3.85 -1.72
N ASN A 23 -8.11 -3.44 -2.20
CA ASN A 23 -9.09 -4.30 -2.87
C ASN A 23 -9.24 -3.96 -4.37
N TRP A 24 -8.25 -3.32 -4.99
CA TRP A 24 -8.36 -2.93 -6.40
C TRP A 24 -8.57 -4.13 -7.35
N GLY A 25 -7.95 -5.27 -7.04
CA GLY A 25 -8.09 -6.53 -7.76
C GLY A 25 -9.47 -7.19 -7.65
N GLN A 26 -10.32 -6.72 -6.73
CA GLN A 26 -11.70 -7.25 -6.54
C GLN A 26 -12.69 -6.72 -7.58
N ARG A 27 -12.19 -6.05 -8.63
CA ARG A 27 -12.97 -5.64 -9.80
C ARG A 27 -13.15 -6.81 -10.75
N ASP A 28 -14.24 -6.76 -11.50
CA ASP A 28 -14.53 -7.78 -12.51
C ASP A 28 -13.36 -7.92 -13.50
N ARG A 29 -12.94 -9.17 -13.75
CA ARG A 29 -11.86 -9.54 -14.69
C ARG A 29 -10.47 -8.99 -14.31
N ARG A 30 -10.20 -8.81 -13.02
CA ARG A 30 -8.85 -8.52 -12.50
C ARG A 30 -8.28 -9.71 -11.75
N GLU A 31 -6.96 -9.70 -11.58
CA GLU A 31 -6.32 -10.63 -10.65
C GLU A 31 -6.56 -10.09 -9.23
N HIS A 32 -7.09 -10.95 -8.34
CA HIS A 32 -7.69 -10.52 -7.08
C HIS A 32 -6.68 -10.04 -6.03
N ASN A 33 -5.40 -10.36 -6.18
CA ASN A 33 -4.33 -9.83 -5.33
C ASN A 33 -3.86 -8.44 -5.75
N GLN A 34 -4.20 -7.96 -6.94
CA GLN A 34 -3.75 -6.64 -7.37
C GLN A 34 -4.20 -5.56 -6.38
N ALA A 35 -3.26 -4.77 -5.90
CA ALA A 35 -3.52 -3.76 -4.88
C ALA A 35 -2.56 -2.58 -5.02
N TYR A 36 -2.99 -1.42 -4.57
CA TYR A 36 -2.14 -0.24 -4.46
C TYR A 36 -2.44 0.52 -3.18
N ILE A 37 -1.50 1.33 -2.71
CA ILE A 37 -1.70 2.24 -1.58
C ILE A 37 -2.03 3.63 -2.15
N ASN A 38 -3.11 4.24 -1.66
CA ASN A 38 -3.46 5.61 -2.03
C ASN A 38 -2.43 6.58 -1.44
N ILE A 39 -1.86 7.44 -2.28
CA ILE A 39 -1.03 8.57 -1.86
C ILE A 39 -1.90 9.84 -1.92
N PRO A 40 -2.21 10.47 -0.78
CA PRO A 40 -2.92 11.75 -0.76
C PRO A 40 -2.15 12.81 -1.54
N ALA A 41 -2.86 13.70 -2.24
CA ALA A 41 -2.24 14.72 -3.07
C ALA A 41 -1.25 15.62 -2.32
N LYS A 42 -1.47 15.86 -1.01
CA LYS A 42 -0.52 16.58 -0.15
C LYS A 42 0.83 15.86 -0.04
N VAL A 43 0.82 14.53 0.10
CA VAL A 43 2.03 13.70 0.15
C VAL A 43 2.65 13.57 -1.24
N GLY A 44 1.82 13.39 -2.28
CA GLY A 44 2.30 13.30 -3.66
C GLY A 44 3.02 14.56 -4.16
N ARG A 45 2.67 15.73 -3.60
CA ARG A 45 3.30 17.03 -3.90
C ARG A 45 4.43 17.42 -2.94
N SER A 46 4.68 16.66 -1.87
CA SER A 46 5.69 17.03 -0.88
C SER A 46 7.11 16.60 -1.25
N GLY A 47 7.29 15.81 -2.30
CA GLY A 47 8.58 15.18 -2.63
C GLY A 47 9.00 14.07 -1.66
N PHE A 48 8.06 13.56 -0.85
CA PHE A 48 8.37 12.48 0.11
C PHE A 48 8.80 11.21 -0.62
N PHE A 49 7.97 10.75 -1.57
CA PHE A 49 8.26 9.66 -2.49
C PHE A 49 8.91 10.19 -3.78
N PRO A 50 9.63 9.34 -4.54
CA PRO A 50 10.21 9.71 -5.83
C PRO A 50 9.18 10.21 -6.84
N GLU A 51 9.68 10.75 -7.96
CA GLU A 51 8.80 11.24 -9.03
C GLU A 51 8.01 10.10 -9.67
N ARG A 52 6.95 10.46 -10.39
CA ARG A 52 6.11 9.46 -11.07
C ARG A 52 6.95 8.65 -12.05
N TYR A 53 6.75 7.33 -12.04
CA TYR A 53 7.50 6.33 -12.83
C TYR A 53 8.94 6.06 -12.39
N GLU A 54 9.48 6.79 -11.40
CA GLU A 54 10.75 6.41 -10.78
C GLU A 54 10.52 5.26 -9.81
N THR A 55 11.37 4.23 -9.95
CA THR A 55 11.31 3.04 -9.11
C THR A 55 12.15 3.23 -7.86
N PHE A 56 11.68 2.69 -6.73
CA PHE A 56 12.41 2.73 -5.46
C PHE A 56 12.20 1.44 -4.68
N THR A 57 13.13 1.16 -3.77
CA THR A 57 13.11 -0.02 -2.92
C THR A 57 12.32 0.27 -1.66
N VAL A 58 11.38 -0.62 -1.36
CA VAL A 58 10.66 -0.64 -0.07
C VAL A 58 11.04 -1.93 0.65
N VAL A 59 11.61 -1.77 1.84
CA VAL A 59 11.81 -2.85 2.81
C VAL A 59 10.67 -2.80 3.82
N THR A 60 10.05 -3.92 4.16
CA THR A 60 8.96 -3.97 5.14
C THR A 60 9.48 -4.21 6.55
N ASP A 61 8.67 -3.94 7.57
CA ASP A 61 9.01 -4.21 8.98
C ASP A 61 9.35 -5.68 9.28
N ASP A 62 8.86 -6.61 8.45
CA ASP A 62 9.18 -8.05 8.50
C ASP A 62 10.22 -8.49 7.44
N ASN A 63 11.06 -7.54 6.99
CA ASN A 63 12.21 -7.75 6.10
C ASN A 63 11.89 -8.28 4.69
N LYS A 64 10.66 -8.08 4.20
CA LYS A 64 10.34 -8.30 2.79
C LYS A 64 10.81 -7.11 1.97
N GLN A 65 11.21 -7.36 0.73
CA GLN A 65 11.66 -6.30 -0.18
C GLN A 65 10.79 -6.29 -1.42
N MET A 66 10.44 -5.10 -1.88
CA MET A 66 9.70 -4.89 -3.12
C MET A 66 10.19 -3.61 -3.80
N ILE A 67 10.26 -3.66 -5.13
CA ILE A 67 10.53 -2.47 -5.94
C ILE A 67 9.17 -1.84 -6.25
N CYS A 68 8.97 -0.61 -5.80
CA CYS A 68 7.72 0.14 -5.91
C CYS A 68 7.86 1.31 -6.88
N VAL A 69 6.73 1.82 -7.33
CA VAL A 69 6.63 3.00 -8.17
C VAL A 69 5.38 3.80 -7.83
N ARG A 70 5.44 5.12 -8.04
CA ARG A 70 4.25 5.98 -8.08
C ARG A 70 3.64 5.96 -9.48
N ALA A 71 2.38 5.53 -9.55
CA ALA A 71 1.63 5.37 -10.79
C ALA A 71 0.19 5.91 -10.66
N GLN A 72 -0.63 5.59 -11.66
CA GLN A 72 -1.98 6.14 -11.90
C GLN A 72 -1.95 7.65 -12.20
N ASP A 73 -3.12 8.23 -12.47
CA ASP A 73 -3.28 9.67 -12.69
C ASP A 73 -2.75 10.44 -11.48
N GLU A 74 -2.00 11.51 -11.72
CA GLU A 74 -1.37 12.36 -10.70
C GLU A 74 -0.39 11.63 -9.74
N GLY A 75 0.01 10.39 -10.04
CA GLY A 75 0.91 9.62 -9.18
C GLY A 75 0.28 9.25 -7.82
N LYS A 76 -1.05 9.12 -7.78
CA LYS A 76 -1.85 8.87 -6.57
C LYS A 76 -1.81 7.42 -6.07
N GLY A 77 -1.23 6.49 -6.84
CA GLY A 77 -1.14 5.09 -6.45
C GLY A 77 0.31 4.65 -6.27
N LEU A 78 0.64 4.09 -5.11
CA LEU A 78 1.90 3.37 -4.89
C LEU A 78 1.65 1.88 -5.05
N HIS A 79 2.45 1.22 -5.88
CA HIS A 79 2.35 -0.22 -6.08
C HIS A 79 3.68 -0.87 -6.44
N SER A 80 3.75 -2.19 -6.30
CA SER A 80 4.91 -2.98 -6.73
C SER A 80 5.03 -2.99 -8.25
N THR A 81 6.24 -2.75 -8.72
CA THR A 81 6.61 -2.79 -10.14
C THR A 81 6.56 -4.22 -10.68
N LEU A 82 6.37 -4.36 -12.00
CA LEU A 82 6.28 -5.61 -12.77
C LEU A 82 5.06 -6.50 -12.45
N ASN A 83 4.67 -6.60 -11.18
CA ASN A 83 3.50 -7.31 -10.72
C ASN A 83 2.78 -6.53 -9.60
N ASN A 84 1.62 -5.97 -9.92
CA ASN A 84 0.76 -5.22 -8.99
C ASN A 84 0.14 -6.09 -7.87
N SER A 85 0.33 -7.41 -7.92
CA SER A 85 -0.20 -8.36 -6.95
C SER A 85 0.69 -8.54 -5.72
N LEU A 86 2.01 -8.31 -5.82
CA LEU A 86 2.94 -8.57 -4.70
C LEU A 86 2.57 -7.80 -3.43
N LEU A 87 2.20 -6.52 -3.60
CA LEU A 87 1.77 -5.70 -2.48
C LEU A 87 0.48 -6.22 -1.82
N GLY A 88 -0.49 -6.69 -2.62
CA GLY A 88 -1.74 -7.21 -2.09
C GLY A 88 -1.64 -8.63 -1.55
N GLU A 89 -0.77 -9.47 -2.10
CA GLU A 89 -0.38 -10.76 -1.52
C GLU A 89 0.25 -10.55 -0.14
N TYR A 90 1.18 -9.59 -0.05
CA TYR A 90 1.84 -9.22 1.20
C TYR A 90 0.82 -8.83 2.28
N PHE A 91 -0.10 -7.91 1.98
CA PHE A 91 -1.11 -7.50 2.96
C PHE A 91 -2.03 -8.65 3.37
N ARG A 92 -2.52 -9.45 2.41
CA ARG A 92 -3.37 -10.61 2.73
C ARG A 92 -2.65 -11.61 3.61
N TYR A 93 -1.39 -11.89 3.32
CA TYR A 93 -0.56 -12.76 4.16
C TYR A 93 -0.39 -12.21 5.57
N ARG A 94 -0.03 -10.92 5.72
CA ARG A 94 0.11 -10.25 7.03
C ARG A 94 -1.18 -10.28 7.85
N LEU A 95 -2.33 -10.21 7.18
CA LEU A 95 -3.66 -10.27 7.80
C LEU A 95 -4.17 -11.70 8.05
N GLY A 96 -3.41 -12.74 7.68
CA GLY A 96 -3.82 -14.14 7.81
C GLY A 96 -4.95 -14.56 6.86
N LEU A 97 -5.10 -13.87 5.74
CA LEU A 97 -6.13 -14.10 4.73
C LEU A 97 -5.62 -14.99 3.60
N LYS A 98 -6.54 -15.62 2.86
CA LYS A 98 -6.19 -16.37 1.65
C LYS A 98 -5.77 -15.43 0.53
N SER A 99 -4.94 -15.95 -0.38
CA SER A 99 -4.61 -15.26 -1.63
C SER A 99 -5.90 -14.88 -2.38
N GLY A 100 -5.99 -13.63 -2.81
CA GLY A 100 -7.13 -13.05 -3.52
C GLY A 100 -8.36 -12.73 -2.66
N GLU A 101 -8.31 -12.93 -1.34
CA GLU A 101 -9.45 -12.67 -0.46
C GLU A 101 -9.76 -11.16 -0.34
N PHE A 102 -11.04 -10.82 -0.16
CA PHE A 102 -11.46 -9.45 0.07
C PHE A 102 -10.98 -8.99 1.47
N VAL A 103 -10.29 -7.86 1.54
CA VAL A 103 -9.86 -7.28 2.81
C VAL A 103 -10.97 -6.40 3.36
N THR A 104 -11.52 -6.77 4.51
CA THR A 104 -12.52 -5.98 5.22
C THR A 104 -11.85 -5.07 6.26
N LYS A 105 -12.56 -4.03 6.70
CA LYS A 105 -12.14 -3.23 7.86
C LYS A 105 -11.96 -4.09 9.11
N GLU A 106 -12.83 -5.07 9.32
CA GLU A 106 -12.72 -5.99 10.47
C GLU A 106 -11.41 -6.78 10.45
N HIS A 107 -10.91 -7.18 9.27
CA HIS A 107 -9.59 -7.81 9.17
C HIS A 107 -8.47 -6.88 9.65
N LEU A 108 -8.53 -5.59 9.29
CA LEU A 108 -7.56 -4.59 9.73
C LEU A 108 -7.67 -4.29 11.23
N LEU A 109 -8.90 -4.20 11.77
CA LEU A 109 -9.14 -3.98 13.19
C LEU A 109 -8.66 -5.17 14.03
N LYS A 110 -8.97 -6.40 13.60
CA LYS A 110 -8.49 -7.63 14.23
C LYS A 110 -6.96 -7.75 14.18
N TYR A 111 -6.36 -7.31 13.08
CA TYR A 111 -4.91 -7.23 12.97
C TYR A 111 -4.33 -6.22 13.96
N GLY A 112 -5.03 -5.11 14.24
CA GLY A 112 -4.65 -4.08 15.20
C GLY A 112 -4.17 -2.78 14.56
N ARG A 113 -4.26 -2.64 13.23
CA ARG A 113 -3.82 -1.44 12.50
C ARG A 113 -4.59 -1.23 11.20
N THR A 114 -4.88 0.02 10.86
CA THR A 114 -5.65 0.41 9.66
C THR A 114 -4.89 1.36 8.72
N ASP A 115 -3.61 1.55 9.00
CA ASP A 115 -2.68 2.40 8.25
C ASP A 115 -1.31 1.75 8.17
N ILE A 116 -0.44 2.35 7.38
CA ILE A 116 0.96 1.98 7.22
C ILE A 116 1.80 3.25 7.30
N THR A 117 3.00 3.13 7.86
CA THR A 117 3.93 4.25 7.94
C THR A 117 5.13 4.00 7.06
N PHE A 118 5.41 4.92 6.14
CA PHE A 118 6.65 4.91 5.38
C PHE A 118 7.67 5.81 6.05
N TYR A 119 8.90 5.34 6.20
CA TYR A 119 10.05 6.13 6.61
C TYR A 119 11.02 6.24 5.44
N LYS A 120 11.47 7.46 5.15
CA LYS A 120 12.48 7.72 4.14
C LYS A 120 13.86 7.41 4.73
N ILE A 121 14.55 6.42 4.17
CA ILE A 121 15.92 6.07 4.54
C ILE A 121 16.87 6.97 3.75
N ASP A 122 16.70 6.99 2.43
CA ASP A 122 17.39 7.87 1.49
C ASP A 122 16.50 8.18 0.26
N ALA A 123 17.08 8.61 -0.86
CA ALA A 123 16.33 8.95 -2.08
C ALA A 123 15.68 7.75 -2.77
N GLU A 124 16.23 6.54 -2.61
CA GLU A 124 15.82 5.32 -3.33
C GLU A 124 15.35 4.20 -2.39
N ASN A 125 15.55 4.34 -1.07
CA ASN A 125 15.22 3.33 -0.07
C ASN A 125 14.23 3.83 0.99
N TYR A 126 13.20 3.03 1.24
CA TYR A 126 12.13 3.31 2.19
C TYR A 126 11.88 2.09 3.08
N LEU A 127 11.53 2.34 4.34
CA LEU A 127 10.96 1.35 5.24
C LEU A 127 9.43 1.51 5.23
N MET A 128 8.68 0.43 4.97
CA MET A 128 7.24 0.37 5.15
C MET A 128 6.91 -0.42 6.42
N ASP A 129 6.46 0.29 7.43
CA ASP A 129 6.03 -0.28 8.70
C ASP A 129 4.52 -0.58 8.70
N PHE A 130 4.19 -1.86 8.85
CA PHE A 130 2.86 -2.35 9.10
C PHE A 130 2.78 -3.17 10.42
N SER A 131 3.73 -2.99 11.33
CA SER A 131 3.74 -3.68 12.63
C SER A 131 2.60 -3.21 13.56
N VAL A 132 2.28 -4.01 14.57
CA VAL A 132 1.28 -3.72 15.61
C VAL A 132 2.03 -3.52 16.93
N HIS A 133 1.65 -2.52 17.71
CA HIS A 133 2.29 -2.16 18.98
C HIS A 133 1.33 -2.36 20.16
#